data_AF-W5YUT2-F1
#
_entry.id   AF-W5YUT2-F1
#
_cell.length_a   1.000
_cell.length_b   1.000
_cell.length_c   1.000
_cell.angle_alpha   90.00
_cell.angle_beta   90.00
_cell.angle_gamma   90.00
#
_symmetry.space_group_name_H-M   'P 1'
#
loop_
_entity.id
_entity.type
_entity.pdbx_description
1 polymer ?
#
loop_
_entity_poly.entity_id
_entity_poly.type
_entity_poly.pdbx_seq_one_letter_code
_entity_poly.pdbx_strand_id
1 'polypeptide(L)'
;MELSDPDNRNLLMGHQSEMLISPMIISHVLAQVALRRELRVVLDELFTVGGAEVQFRGPQDYPLPASADFQVLEKTVAAEGEVALGIWRAQPDSLGRHLALSPPRDEYLDLNSADRLVVLCNA
;
A
#
# COMPACT_ATOMS: atom_id res chain seq x y z
N MET A 1 3.59 21.42 -7.22
CA MET A 1 3.10 22.17 -6.05
C MET A 1 2.93 21.16 -4.94
N GLU A 2 3.74 21.25 -3.90
CA GLU A 2 3.54 20.47 -2.66
C GLU A 2 2.62 21.28 -1.75
N LEU A 3 1.62 20.64 -1.15
CA LEU A 3 0.71 21.31 -0.23
C LEU A 3 1.09 20.97 1.21
N SER A 4 1.63 21.97 1.91
CA SER A 4 2.02 21.84 3.31
C SER A 4 0.83 21.88 4.29
N ASP A 5 -0.41 22.05 3.81
CA ASP A 5 -1.58 22.15 4.69
C ASP A 5 -2.69 21.17 4.26
N PRO A 6 -3.04 20.15 5.08
CA PRO A 6 -4.11 19.21 4.78
C PRO A 6 -5.50 19.85 4.66
N ASP A 7 -5.74 21.05 5.17
CA ASP A 7 -7.05 21.71 5.08
C ASP A 7 -7.32 22.30 3.68
N ASN A 8 -6.27 22.50 2.90
CA ASN A 8 -6.37 23.04 1.54
C ASN A 8 -6.68 21.95 0.47
N ARG A 9 -6.92 20.70 0.88
CA ARG A 9 -7.22 19.55 -0.01
C ARG A 9 -8.40 19.80 -0.95
N ASN A 10 -9.41 20.55 -0.50
CA ASN A 10 -10.61 20.82 -1.31
C ASN A 10 -10.33 21.71 -2.54
N LEU A 11 -9.22 22.45 -2.55
CA LEU A 11 -8.83 23.34 -3.65
C LEU A 11 -8.26 22.59 -4.86
N LEU A 12 -7.98 21.29 -4.72
CA LEU A 12 -7.17 20.52 -5.67
C LEU A 12 -7.98 19.48 -6.47
N MET A 13 -9.29 19.36 -6.23
CA MET A 13 -10.19 18.37 -6.87
C MET A 13 -10.36 18.55 -8.40
N GLY A 14 -9.68 19.51 -9.02
CA GLY A 14 -9.72 19.80 -10.46
C GLY A 14 -8.40 19.62 -11.22
N HIS A 15 -7.29 19.30 -10.55
CA HIS A 15 -5.96 19.26 -11.19
C HIS A 15 -5.29 17.88 -11.06
N GLN A 16 -5.09 17.21 -12.20
CA GLN A 16 -4.67 15.80 -12.30
C GLN A 16 -3.18 15.55 -12.03
N SER A 17 -2.43 16.50 -11.46
CA SER A 17 -0.95 16.39 -11.36
C SER A 17 -0.35 16.83 -10.02
N GLU A 18 -1.15 16.92 -8.95
CA GLU A 18 -0.65 17.39 -7.66
C GLU A 18 -0.31 16.23 -6.72
N MET A 19 0.99 16.05 -6.48
CA MET A 19 1.49 15.15 -5.44
C MET A 19 1.26 15.79 -4.06
N LEU A 20 0.18 15.36 -3.40
CA LEU A 20 -0.17 15.79 -2.04
C LEU A 20 0.56 14.95 -0.99
N ILE A 21 1.76 15.39 -0.59
CA ILE A 21 2.38 14.88 0.65
C ILE A 21 1.97 15.81 1.79
N SER A 22 0.90 15.45 2.51
CA SER A 22 0.50 16.20 3.70
C SER A 22 1.64 16.21 4.73
N PRO A 23 2.00 17.35 5.35
CA PRO A 23 3.03 17.36 6.39
C PRO A 23 2.73 16.47 7.59
N MET A 24 1.47 16.09 7.78
CA MET A 24 1.11 15.05 8.74
C MET A 24 1.84 13.73 8.47
N ILE A 25 2.03 13.33 7.21
CA ILE A 25 2.76 12.09 6.87
C ILE A 25 4.20 12.19 7.36
N ILE A 26 4.87 13.32 7.11
CA ILE A 26 6.24 13.57 7.55
C ILE A 26 6.30 13.57 9.10
N SER A 27 5.36 14.22 9.77
CA SER A 27 5.28 14.20 11.24
C SER A 27 5.12 12.79 11.80
N HIS A 28 4.29 11.93 11.18
CA HIS A 28 4.14 10.53 11.60
C HIS A 28 5.42 9.74 11.41
N VAL A 29 6.10 9.90 10.27
CA VAL A 29 7.40 9.26 9.99
C VAL A 29 8.43 9.64 11.06
N LEU A 30 8.56 10.94 11.37
CA LEU A 30 9.49 11.42 12.40
C LEU A 30 9.14 10.87 13.80
N ALA A 31 7.86 10.85 14.15
CA ALA A 31 7.39 10.30 15.43
C ALA A 31 7.68 8.80 15.53
N GLN A 32 7.47 8.03 14.47
CA GLN A 32 7.77 6.60 14.42
C GLN A 32 9.27 6.34 14.65
N VAL A 33 10.14 7.10 14.00
CA VAL A 33 11.60 7.00 14.18
C VAL A 33 12.03 7.42 15.58
N ALA A 34 11.44 8.47 16.14
CA ALA A 34 11.75 8.93 17.50
C ALA A 34 11.37 7.89 18.57
N LEU A 35 10.26 7.19 18.38
CA LEU A 35 9.78 6.15 19.30
C LEU A 35 10.52 4.83 19.13
N ARG A 36 10.94 4.49 17.91
CA ARG A 36 11.62 3.24 17.55
C ARG A 36 12.68 3.51 16.51
N ARG A 37 13.90 3.80 16.98
CA ARG A 37 15.04 4.12 16.10
C ARG A 37 15.32 3.05 15.05
N GLU A 38 14.96 1.79 15.32
CA GLU A 38 15.15 0.67 14.40
C GLU A 38 14.25 0.78 13.16
N LEU A 39 13.14 1.52 13.22
CA LEU A 39 12.28 1.75 12.05
C LEU A 39 12.92 2.71 11.04
N ARG A 40 13.93 3.49 11.45
CA ARG A 40 14.62 4.40 10.54
C ARG A 40 15.22 3.68 9.35
N VAL A 41 15.91 2.56 9.56
CA VAL A 41 16.57 1.83 8.47
C VAL A 41 15.55 1.27 7.47
N VAL A 42 14.38 0.86 7.95
CA VAL A 42 13.29 0.36 7.09
C VAL A 42 12.72 1.50 6.23
N LEU A 43 12.49 2.66 6.83
CA LEU A 43 11.97 3.83 6.13
C LEU A 43 13.01 4.41 5.15
N ASP A 44 14.29 4.45 5.53
CA ASP A 44 15.39 4.87 4.67
C ASP A 44 15.46 3.96 3.41
N GLU A 45 15.32 2.64 3.57
CA GLU A 45 15.28 1.70 2.43
C GLU A 45 14.05 1.93 1.53
N LEU A 46 12.85 2.04 2.11
CA LEU A 46 11.61 2.29 1.36
C LEU A 46 11.60 3.62 0.59
N PHE A 47 12.39 4.60 1.03
CA PHE A 47 12.52 5.90 0.37
C PHE A 47 13.79 6.04 -0.48
N THR A 48 14.59 4.97 -0.58
CA THR A 48 15.79 4.95 -1.43
C THR A 48 15.41 4.64 -2.87
N VAL A 49 16.09 5.29 -3.81
CA VAL A 49 15.91 5.05 -5.24
C VAL A 49 16.47 3.68 -5.63
N GLY A 50 15.67 2.86 -6.31
CA GLY A 50 16.09 1.53 -6.81
C GLY A 50 16.13 0.43 -5.74
N GLY A 51 15.54 0.68 -4.57
CA GLY A 51 15.38 -0.29 -3.49
C GLY A 51 14.00 -0.96 -3.49
N ALA A 52 13.52 -1.28 -2.29
CA ALA A 52 12.18 -1.85 -2.12
C ALA A 52 11.06 -0.84 -2.41
N GLU A 53 10.11 -1.24 -3.25
CA GLU A 53 8.98 -0.43 -3.71
C GLU A 53 7.63 -1.06 -3.33
N VAL A 54 6.66 -0.21 -3.00
CA VAL A 54 5.26 -0.63 -2.86
C VAL A 54 4.58 -0.51 -4.22
N GLN A 55 4.16 -1.64 -4.77
CA GLN A 55 3.48 -1.72 -6.07
C GLN A 55 2.05 -2.24 -5.94
N PHE A 56 1.21 -1.79 -6.87
CA PHE A 56 -0.15 -2.30 -7.06
C PHE A 56 -0.14 -3.24 -8.28
N ARG A 57 -0.35 -4.53 -8.07
CA ARG A 57 -0.35 -5.54 -9.14
C ARG A 57 -1.73 -6.13 -9.37
N GLY A 58 -1.98 -6.64 -10.56
CA GLY A 58 -3.22 -7.34 -10.88
C GLY A 58 -3.25 -8.71 -10.20
N PRO A 59 -4.42 -9.24 -9.82
CA PRO A 59 -4.53 -10.61 -9.32
C PRO A 59 -4.00 -11.65 -10.31
N GLN A 60 -4.10 -11.38 -11.60
CA GLN A 60 -3.61 -12.25 -12.68
C GLN A 60 -2.08 -12.33 -12.78
N ASP A 61 -1.36 -11.41 -12.12
CA ASP A 61 0.11 -11.40 -12.11
C ASP A 61 0.67 -12.53 -11.23
N TYR A 62 -0.19 -13.21 -10.47
CA TYR A 62 0.16 -14.33 -9.59
C TYR A 62 -0.73 -15.56 -9.85
N PRO A 63 -0.21 -16.78 -9.64
CA PRO A 63 -0.97 -18.01 -9.82
C PRO A 63 -1.90 -18.28 -8.61
N LEU A 64 -2.84 -17.38 -8.34
CA LEU A 64 -3.79 -17.51 -7.24
C LEU A 64 -4.95 -18.44 -7.59
N PRO A 65 -5.36 -19.34 -6.69
CA PRO A 65 -6.60 -20.09 -6.86
C PRO A 65 -7.82 -19.17 -6.72
N ALA A 66 -8.95 -19.56 -7.32
CA ALA A 66 -10.20 -18.80 -7.23
C ALA A 66 -10.66 -18.55 -5.78
N SER A 67 -10.28 -19.45 -4.86
CA SER A 67 -10.67 -19.41 -3.47
C SER A 67 -9.54 -19.04 -2.49
N ALA A 68 -8.66 -18.12 -2.90
CA ALA A 68 -7.53 -17.69 -2.07
C ALA A 68 -7.98 -16.85 -0.85
N ASP A 69 -7.41 -17.17 0.31
CA ASP A 69 -7.37 -16.27 1.47
C ASP A 69 -6.08 -15.43 1.45
N PHE A 70 -5.96 -14.49 2.37
CA PHE A 70 -4.78 -13.64 2.46
C PHE A 70 -3.50 -14.44 2.77
N GLN A 71 -3.59 -15.55 3.52
CA GLN A 71 -2.45 -16.42 3.79
C GLN A 71 -1.91 -17.08 2.50
N VAL A 72 -2.79 -17.51 1.61
CA VAL A 72 -2.42 -18.06 0.30
C VAL A 72 -1.74 -17.00 -0.54
N LEU A 73 -2.24 -15.76 -0.53
CA LEU A 73 -1.58 -14.63 -1.17
C LEU A 73 -0.18 -14.38 -0.59
N GLU A 74 -0.03 -14.28 0.74
CA GLU A 74 1.27 -14.11 1.41
C GLU A 74 2.28 -15.16 0.91
N LYS A 75 1.88 -16.44 0.87
CA LYS A 75 2.74 -17.53 0.40
C LYS A 75 3.09 -17.43 -1.09
N THR A 76 2.12 -17.06 -1.91
CA THR A 76 2.29 -16.98 -3.37
C THR A 76 3.25 -15.86 -3.73
N VAL A 77 3.08 -14.68 -3.13
CA VAL A 77 3.94 -13.51 -3.35
C VAL A 77 5.33 -13.74 -2.75
N ALA A 78 5.43 -14.37 -1.58
CA ALA A 78 6.72 -14.73 -0.97
C ALA A 78 7.56 -15.71 -1.81
N ALA A 79 6.93 -16.57 -2.62
CA ALA A 79 7.65 -17.46 -3.53
C ALA A 79 8.44 -16.70 -4.62
N GLU A 80 8.01 -15.48 -4.95
CA GLU A 80 8.69 -14.56 -5.89
C GLU A 80 9.68 -13.62 -5.17
N GLY A 81 9.89 -13.80 -3.86
CA GLY A 81 10.77 -12.93 -3.06
C GLY A 81 10.13 -11.59 -2.66
N GLU A 82 8.81 -11.49 -2.78
CA GLU A 82 8.04 -10.27 -2.48
C GLU A 82 7.25 -10.41 -1.18
N VAL A 83 6.66 -9.31 -0.69
CA VAL A 83 5.84 -9.32 0.53
C VAL A 83 4.44 -8.79 0.24
N ALA A 84 3.42 -9.60 0.52
CA ALA A 84 2.03 -9.13 0.44
C ALA A 84 1.74 -8.15 1.59
N LEU A 85 1.34 -6.93 1.25
CA LEU A 85 1.00 -5.87 2.21
C LEU A 85 -0.51 -5.71 2.39
N GLY A 86 -1.31 -6.02 1.38
CA GLY A 86 -2.75 -5.82 1.42
C GLY A 86 -3.45 -5.90 0.08
N ILE A 87 -4.69 -5.42 0.03
CA ILE A 87 -5.53 -5.39 -1.17
C ILE A 87 -6.13 -3.99 -1.33
N TRP A 88 -6.15 -3.50 -2.56
CA TRP A 88 -6.96 -2.37 -2.98
C TRP A 88 -8.16 -2.89 -3.77
N ARG A 89 -9.36 -2.49 -3.36
CA ARG A 89 -10.63 -2.90 -3.95
C ARG A 89 -11.12 -1.86 -4.94
N ALA A 90 -11.63 -2.28 -6.08
CA ALA A 90 -12.28 -1.36 -7.02
C ALA A 90 -13.58 -0.76 -6.42
N GLN A 91 -14.32 -1.57 -5.65
CA GLN A 91 -15.49 -1.14 -4.90
C GLN A 91 -15.06 -0.78 -3.46
N PRO A 92 -15.38 0.42 -2.96
CA PRO A 92 -15.06 0.78 -1.59
C PRO A 92 -15.93 0.02 -0.58
N ASP A 93 -15.44 -0.07 0.66
CA ASP A 93 -16.25 -0.51 1.78
C ASP A 93 -17.32 0.54 2.18
N SER A 94 -18.11 0.22 3.21
CA SER A 94 -19.18 1.10 3.71
C SER A 94 -18.69 2.47 4.24
N LEU A 95 -17.39 2.61 4.50
CA LEU A 95 -16.74 3.84 4.92
C LEU A 95 -16.03 4.56 3.76
N GLY A 96 -16.20 4.09 2.52
CA GLY A 96 -15.55 4.66 1.34
C GLY A 96 -14.08 4.25 1.19
N ARG A 97 -13.59 3.26 1.94
CA ARG A 97 -12.18 2.85 1.90
C ARG A 97 -11.99 1.77 0.84
N HIS A 98 -11.00 1.99 0.00
CA HIS A 98 -10.59 1.01 -1.01
C HIS A 98 -9.42 0.14 -0.54
N LEU A 99 -8.57 0.64 0.35
CA LEU A 99 -7.32 -0.01 0.75
C LEU A 99 -7.48 -0.72 2.09
N ALA A 100 -7.17 -2.02 2.10
CA ALA A 100 -7.03 -2.84 3.31
C ALA A 100 -5.59 -3.35 3.40
N LEU A 101 -4.82 -2.83 4.36
CA LEU A 101 -3.46 -3.28 4.67
C LEU A 101 -3.49 -4.30 5.81
N SER A 102 -2.67 -5.35 5.69
CA SER A 102 -2.56 -6.44 6.66
C SER A 102 -3.92 -7.00 7.12
N PRO A 103 -4.81 -7.38 6.20
CA PRO A 103 -6.05 -8.07 6.58
C PRO A 103 -5.74 -9.38 7.33
N PRO A 104 -6.72 -9.94 8.08
CA PRO A 104 -6.60 -11.27 8.66
C PRO A 104 -6.19 -12.32 7.65
N ARG A 105 -5.38 -13.28 8.09
CA ARG A 105 -4.82 -14.35 7.24
C ARG A 105 -5.88 -15.25 6.63
N ASP A 106 -6.97 -15.45 7.34
CA ASP A 106 -8.14 -16.24 6.96
C ASP A 106 -9.19 -15.42 6.20
N GLU A 107 -8.93 -14.14 5.93
CA GLU A 107 -9.84 -13.32 5.12
C GLU A 107 -9.83 -13.80 3.67
N TYR A 108 -11.00 -14.22 3.20
CA TYR A 108 -11.21 -14.63 1.83
C TYR A 108 -11.14 -13.43 0.89
N LEU A 109 -10.35 -13.55 -0.18
CA LEU A 109 -10.03 -12.41 -1.02
C LEU A 109 -11.10 -12.11 -2.07
N ASP A 110 -11.85 -13.09 -2.60
CA ASP A 110 -12.86 -12.90 -3.66
C ASP A 110 -12.47 -11.82 -4.70
N LEU A 111 -11.27 -11.93 -5.27
CA LEU A 111 -10.69 -10.87 -6.10
C LEU A 111 -11.37 -10.81 -7.46
N ASN A 112 -11.71 -9.60 -7.89
CA ASN A 112 -12.08 -9.34 -9.28
C ASN A 112 -10.89 -8.72 -10.05
N SER A 113 -10.98 -8.65 -11.39
CA SER A 113 -9.89 -8.14 -12.24
C SER A 113 -9.58 -6.66 -12.10
N ALA A 114 -10.47 -5.87 -11.48
CA ALA A 114 -10.24 -4.46 -11.20
C ALA A 114 -9.62 -4.22 -9.82
N ASP A 115 -9.64 -5.22 -8.93
CA ASP A 115 -8.92 -5.17 -7.67
C ASP A 115 -7.40 -5.21 -7.92
N ARG A 116 -6.63 -4.77 -6.92
CA ARG A 116 -5.16 -4.75 -6.99
C ARG A 116 -4.57 -5.32 -5.71
N LEU A 117 -3.52 -6.11 -5.86
CA LEU A 117 -2.70 -6.61 -4.77
C LEU A 117 -1.66 -5.55 -4.43
N VAL A 118 -1.50 -5.25 -3.15
CA VAL A 118 -0.47 -4.33 -2.67
C VAL A 118 0.70 -5.17 -2.20
N VAL A 119 1.83 -5.06 -2.89
CA VAL A 119 3.02 -5.86 -2.63
C VAL A 119 4.22 -4.95 -2.40
N LEU A 120 5.15 -5.40 -1.57
CA LEU A 120 6.50 -4.87 -1.49
C LEU A 120 7.41 -5.76 -2.35
N CYS A 121 8.06 -5.17 -3.34
CA CYS A 121 8.97 -5.85 -4.25
C CYS A 121 10.22 -5.00 -4.48
N ASN A 122 11.30 -5.60 -4.97
CA ASN A 122 12.44 -4.80 -5.43
C ASN A 122 12.18 -4.26 -6.85
N ALA A 123 12.71 -3.08 -7.14
CA ALA A 123 12.67 -2.44 -8.45
C ALA A 123 13.44 -3.24 -9.53
#